data_AF-A0AAV9IDK7-F1
#
_entry.id   AF-A0AAV9IDK7-F1
#
_cell.length_a   1.000
_cell.length_b   1.000
_cell.length_c   1.000
_cell.angle_alpha   90.00
_cell.angle_beta   90.00
_cell.angle_gamma   90.00
#
_symmetry.space_group_name_H-M   'P 1'
#
loop_
_entity.id
_entity.type
_entity.pdbx_description
1 polymer ?
#
loop_
_entity_poly.entity_id
_entity_poly.type
_entity_poly.pdbx_seq_one_letter_code
_entity_poly.pdbx_strand_id
1 'polypeptide(L)'
;MDQSKVSQYIRARKRDNPSCNYESVVKSRIQQNQQLLVSLGFNRPICDQLAQVHKRSHIRKHNSRREKTTKASIPIRKSKRLAGESPSEDVDVSILEEFKYEMECPQQTTSPHGPSTAKSYDPENIATPYTLKSIKTTVYHLGTHVGIEDPNAFDFLSHDSCKFKHPYPIGYRAVKREFGRIWLMGIERQDNAGPIFFIQPLEEHEEDELFQGNQIPMDGRAYTGYAPTWPWTQACLKSKSPGRRISGPLYFGFSDPLNVCKVMSLEGGHEILSRYQERFSKDSCKRIQRIDSSSQNMEE
;
A
#
# COMPACT_ATOMS: atom_id res chain seq x y z
N MET A 1 22.05 -24.97 -11.21
CA MET A 1 21.59 -25.50 -9.92
C MET A 1 20.60 -26.61 -10.20
N ASP A 2 20.95 -27.80 -9.76
CA ASP A 2 20.23 -29.05 -9.99
C ASP A 2 18.98 -29.11 -9.07
N GLN A 3 17.77 -29.17 -9.64
CA GLN A 3 16.51 -29.20 -8.87
C GLN A 3 16.38 -30.46 -7.99
N SER A 4 17.16 -31.51 -8.29
CA SER A 4 17.29 -32.70 -7.46
C SER A 4 17.88 -32.37 -6.08
N LYS A 5 18.89 -31.48 -6.03
CA LYS A 5 19.57 -31.08 -4.81
C LYS A 5 18.73 -30.15 -3.93
N VAL A 6 17.88 -29.32 -4.54
CA VAL A 6 16.90 -28.47 -3.81
C VAL A 6 15.82 -29.31 -3.13
N SER A 7 15.34 -30.38 -3.79
CA SER A 7 14.38 -31.31 -3.20
C SER A 7 14.99 -32.15 -2.06
N GLN A 8 16.28 -32.51 -2.14
CA GLN A 8 16.97 -33.18 -1.05
C GLN A 8 17.19 -32.27 0.16
N TYR A 9 17.46 -30.98 -0.04
CA TYR A 9 17.64 -30.01 1.05
C TYR A 9 16.34 -29.72 1.81
N ILE A 10 15.20 -29.65 1.11
CA ILE A 10 13.87 -29.49 1.73
C ILE A 10 13.45 -30.77 2.47
N ARG A 11 13.84 -31.96 1.99
CA ARG A 11 13.60 -33.23 2.70
C ARG A 11 14.50 -33.41 3.93
N ALA A 12 15.74 -32.92 3.88
CA ALA A 12 16.67 -33.00 5.01
C ALA A 12 16.22 -32.11 6.19
N ARG A 13 15.74 -30.89 5.94
CA ARG A 13 15.22 -30.01 7.01
C ARG A 13 13.94 -30.48 7.68
N LYS A 14 13.21 -31.43 7.08
CA LYS A 14 12.04 -32.05 7.70
C LYS A 14 12.38 -33.14 8.72
N ARG A 15 13.66 -33.52 8.89
CA ARG A 15 14.07 -34.56 9.84
C ARG A 15 14.52 -34.07 11.22
N ASP A 16 14.81 -32.77 11.38
CA ASP A 16 15.54 -32.32 12.58
C ASP A 16 14.70 -31.62 13.65
N ASN A 17 13.36 -31.63 13.58
CA ASN A 17 12.55 -31.27 14.75
C ASN A 17 11.10 -31.80 14.69
N PRO A 18 10.83 -33.05 15.12
CA PRO A 18 9.49 -33.63 15.11
C PRO A 18 8.60 -33.18 16.29
N SER A 19 9.09 -32.31 17.17
CA SER A 19 8.42 -32.01 18.46
C SER A 19 7.56 -30.73 18.45
N CYS A 20 7.80 -29.78 17.54
CA CYS A 20 6.98 -28.58 17.45
C CYS A 20 5.97 -28.74 16.32
N ASN A 21 4.79 -29.27 16.65
CA ASN A 21 3.66 -29.29 15.74
C ASN A 21 3.24 -27.84 15.47
N TYR A 22 3.81 -27.22 14.44
CA TYR A 22 3.54 -25.84 14.04
C TYR A 22 2.03 -25.56 13.97
N GLU A 23 1.24 -26.53 13.53
CA GLU A 23 -0.22 -26.40 13.49
C GLU A 23 -0.85 -26.30 14.88
N SER A 24 -0.30 -26.97 15.90
CA SER A 24 -0.78 -26.85 17.28
C SER A 24 -0.48 -25.46 17.85
N VAL A 25 0.69 -24.91 17.56
CA VAL A 25 1.07 -23.54 17.96
C VAL A 25 0.16 -22.50 17.30
N VAL A 26 -0.13 -22.67 16.02
CA VAL A 26 -1.05 -21.79 15.27
C VAL A 26 -2.47 -21.88 15.82
N LYS A 27 -2.99 -23.10 16.07
CA LYS A 27 -4.32 -23.31 16.67
C LYS A 27 -4.44 -22.68 18.06
N SER A 28 -3.42 -22.85 18.90
CA SER A 28 -3.37 -22.26 20.25
C SER A 28 -3.43 -20.73 20.20
N ARG A 29 -2.66 -20.08 19.31
CA ARG A 29 -2.71 -18.62 19.13
C ARG A 29 -4.06 -18.12 18.62
N ILE A 30 -4.68 -18.85 17.69
CA ILE A 30 -6.02 -18.51 17.19
C ILE A 30 -7.03 -18.56 18.33
N GLN A 31 -6.95 -19.58 19.18
CA GLN A 31 -7.85 -19.74 20.32
C GLN A 31 -7.65 -18.66 21.40
N GLN A 32 -6.40 -18.30 21.71
CA GLN A 32 -6.10 -17.18 22.62
C GLN A 32 -6.67 -15.86 22.10
N ASN A 33 -6.53 -15.58 20.81
CA ASN A 33 -7.10 -14.38 20.21
C ASN A 33 -8.63 -14.37 20.25
N GLN A 34 -9.27 -15.53 20.08
CA GLN A 34 -10.73 -15.65 20.21
C GLN A 34 -11.19 -15.36 21.65
N GLN A 35 -10.48 -15.87 22.66
CA GLN A 35 -10.80 -15.58 24.06
C GLN A 35 -10.61 -14.10 24.41
N LEU A 36 -9.56 -13.46 23.88
CA LEU A 36 -9.32 -12.03 24.06
C LEU A 36 -10.42 -11.17 23.42
N LEU A 37 -10.92 -11.58 22.26
CA LEU A 37 -12.04 -10.89 21.61
C LEU A 37 -13.32 -10.99 22.44
N VAL A 38 -13.59 -12.16 23.04
CA VAL A 38 -14.74 -12.36 23.94
C VAL A 38 -14.61 -11.50 25.20
N SER A 39 -13.43 -11.44 25.82
CA SER A 39 -13.23 -10.60 27.02
C SER A 39 -13.38 -9.10 26.74
N LEU A 40 -13.15 -8.68 25.48
CA LEU A 40 -13.37 -7.32 24.99
C LEU A 40 -14.81 -7.05 24.52
N GLY A 41 -15.74 -7.99 24.69
CA GLY A 41 -17.16 -7.84 24.35
C GLY A 41 -17.53 -8.18 22.91
N PHE A 42 -16.60 -8.72 22.11
CA PHE A 42 -16.88 -9.19 20.75
C PHE A 42 -17.43 -10.63 20.79
N ASN A 43 -18.73 -10.76 21.10
CA ASN A 43 -19.41 -12.06 21.23
C ASN A 43 -19.70 -12.77 19.89
N ARG A 44 -19.24 -12.24 18.75
CA ARG A 44 -19.41 -12.86 17.43
C ARG A 44 -18.06 -13.10 16.76
N PRO A 45 -17.79 -14.30 16.25
CA PRO A 45 -16.60 -14.53 15.44
C PRO A 45 -16.70 -13.70 14.17
N ILE A 46 -15.75 -12.77 13.97
CA ILE A 46 -15.59 -11.94 12.77
C ILE A 46 -15.58 -12.79 11.49
N CYS A 47 -15.20 -14.07 11.60
CA CYS A 47 -15.17 -15.03 10.50
C CYS A 47 -16.54 -15.30 9.85
N ASP A 48 -17.66 -15.24 10.57
CA ASP A 48 -18.96 -15.58 9.95
C ASP A 48 -19.54 -14.44 9.09
N GLN A 49 -19.16 -13.19 9.37
CA GLN A 49 -19.48 -12.04 8.52
C GLN A 49 -18.56 -11.95 7.28
N LEU A 50 -17.32 -12.44 7.37
CA LEU A 50 -16.35 -12.42 6.26
C LEU A 50 -16.40 -13.68 5.37
N ALA A 51 -16.86 -14.83 5.88
CA ALA A 51 -16.94 -16.07 5.11
C ALA A 51 -17.95 -16.01 3.95
N GLN A 52 -18.99 -15.19 4.06
CA GLN A 52 -19.95 -14.97 2.97
C GLN A 52 -19.34 -14.18 1.79
N VAL A 53 -18.31 -13.37 2.05
CA VAL A 53 -17.58 -12.60 1.02
C VAL A 53 -16.49 -13.44 0.35
N HIS A 54 -15.83 -14.35 1.09
CA HIS A 54 -14.68 -15.11 0.57
C HIS A 54 -15.02 -16.41 -0.17
N LYS A 55 -16.22 -16.99 -0.01
CA LYS A 55 -16.58 -18.25 -0.70
C LYS A 55 -16.78 -18.12 -2.23
N ARG A 56 -16.90 -16.91 -2.78
CA ARG A 56 -17.13 -16.71 -4.22
C ARG A 56 -15.86 -16.64 -5.09
N SER A 57 -14.66 -16.50 -4.52
CA SER A 57 -13.44 -16.23 -5.29
C SER A 57 -12.53 -17.43 -5.57
N HIS A 58 -12.67 -18.55 -4.85
CA HIS A 58 -11.70 -19.64 -4.88
C HIS A 58 -12.02 -20.83 -5.82
N ILE A 59 -13.17 -20.84 -6.50
CA ILE A 59 -13.56 -21.96 -7.41
C ILE A 59 -12.89 -21.88 -8.81
N ARG A 60 -12.20 -20.78 -9.17
CA ARG A 60 -11.81 -20.53 -10.57
C ARG A 60 -10.35 -20.80 -10.99
N LYS A 61 -9.50 -21.48 -10.20
CA LYS A 61 -8.07 -21.65 -10.57
C LYS A 61 -7.50 -23.05 -10.43
N HIS A 62 -8.19 -24.07 -10.94
CA HIS A 62 -7.59 -25.43 -11.02
C HIS A 62 -7.44 -26.02 -12.43
N ASN A 63 -7.91 -25.37 -13.51
CA ASN A 63 -7.92 -26.01 -14.85
C ASN A 63 -7.09 -25.28 -15.92
N SER A 64 -5.80 -25.00 -15.68
CA SER A 64 -4.89 -24.66 -16.77
C SER A 64 -3.47 -25.19 -16.54
N ARG A 65 -3.34 -26.52 -16.54
CA ARG A 65 -2.05 -27.19 -16.74
C ARG A 65 -1.91 -27.44 -18.24
N ARG A 66 -1.08 -26.63 -18.91
CA ARG A 66 -0.69 -26.88 -20.31
C ARG A 66 0.81 -27.15 -20.34
N GLU A 67 1.15 -28.36 -20.73
CA GLU A 67 2.52 -28.83 -20.91
C GLU A 67 3.22 -28.01 -21.99
N LYS A 68 4.46 -27.58 -21.72
CA LYS A 68 5.39 -27.13 -22.76
C LYS A 68 6.76 -27.75 -22.50
N THR A 69 7.19 -28.47 -23.51
CA THR A 69 8.45 -29.20 -23.64
C THR A 69 9.64 -28.25 -23.72
N THR A 70 10.73 -28.68 -23.10
CA THR A 70 12.02 -28.00 -22.95
C THR A 70 12.89 -28.09 -24.20
N LYS A 71 13.52 -26.98 -24.60
CA LYS A 71 14.86 -26.99 -25.21
C LYS A 71 15.72 -25.94 -24.53
N ALA A 72 16.82 -26.40 -23.94
CA ALA A 72 17.76 -25.58 -23.17
C ALA A 72 18.85 -25.02 -24.10
N SER A 73 19.09 -23.71 -24.03
CA SER A 73 20.36 -23.08 -24.40
C SER A 73 20.97 -22.49 -23.14
N ILE A 74 22.26 -22.73 -22.92
CA ILE A 74 23.00 -22.38 -21.70
C ILE A 74 23.62 -20.99 -21.91
N PRO A 75 23.25 -19.95 -21.14
CA PRO A 75 24.09 -18.78 -21.00
C PRO A 75 25.06 -18.96 -19.82
N ILE A 76 26.36 -18.92 -20.13
CA ILE A 76 27.46 -18.86 -19.17
C ILE A 76 27.39 -17.51 -18.44
N ARG A 77 27.06 -17.52 -17.15
CA ARG A 77 26.99 -16.31 -16.31
C ARG A 77 28.09 -16.34 -15.25
N LYS A 78 29.12 -15.52 -15.45
CA LYS A 78 30.20 -15.24 -14.49
C LYS A 78 29.63 -14.39 -13.34
N SER A 79 29.42 -14.97 -12.16
CA SER A 79 28.98 -14.24 -10.98
C SER A 79 29.91 -14.56 -9.82
N LYS A 80 30.66 -13.54 -9.36
CA LYS A 80 31.63 -13.53 -8.25
C LYS A 80 31.03 -13.77 -6.85
N ARG A 81 29.75 -14.12 -6.72
CA ARG A 81 29.04 -14.25 -5.43
C ARG A 81 29.21 -15.61 -4.71
N LEU A 82 30.08 -16.50 -5.22
CA LEU A 82 30.38 -17.78 -4.56
C LEU A 82 31.70 -17.77 -3.76
N ALA A 83 32.38 -16.62 -3.64
CA ALA A 83 33.68 -16.54 -2.95
C ALA A 83 33.61 -16.30 -1.43
N GLY A 84 32.42 -16.09 -0.84
CA GLY A 84 32.29 -16.09 0.63
C GLY A 84 33.09 -15.00 1.38
N GLU A 85 33.44 -13.90 0.72
CA GLU A 85 34.09 -12.76 1.39
C GLU A 85 33.04 -11.89 2.07
N SER A 86 32.99 -11.98 3.40
CA SER A 86 32.29 -11.05 4.28
C SER A 86 32.99 -9.68 4.26
N PRO A 87 32.28 -8.55 4.12
CA PRO A 87 32.87 -7.23 4.29
C PRO A 87 33.43 -7.08 5.70
N SER A 88 34.69 -6.65 5.81
CA SER A 88 35.35 -6.34 7.07
C SER A 88 34.66 -5.18 7.78
N GLU A 89 34.44 -5.37 9.09
CA GLU A 89 33.99 -4.35 10.03
C GLU A 89 35.17 -3.41 10.32
N ASP A 90 35.19 -2.24 9.69
CA ASP A 90 35.99 -1.09 10.11
C ASP A 90 35.23 0.17 9.67
N VAL A 91 34.38 0.71 10.55
CA VAL A 91 33.92 2.09 10.46
C VAL A 91 33.97 2.71 11.85
N ASP A 92 34.81 3.74 11.92
CA ASP A 92 35.13 4.62 13.03
C ASP A 92 33.95 4.95 13.95
N VAL A 93 34.14 4.63 15.23
CA VAL A 93 33.35 5.11 16.37
C VAL A 93 33.97 6.42 16.83
N SER A 94 33.56 7.53 16.21
CA SER A 94 33.81 8.90 16.67
C SER A 94 32.80 9.80 15.97
N ILE A 95 32.16 10.72 16.71
CA ILE A 95 30.99 11.54 16.34
C ILE A 95 29.66 10.93 16.85
N LEU A 96 29.52 10.80 18.17
CA LEU A 96 28.22 10.68 18.85
C LEU A 96 28.26 11.14 20.32
N GLU A 97 29.11 12.11 20.62
CA GLU A 97 29.09 12.87 21.88
C GLU A 97 29.02 14.35 21.56
N GLU A 98 27.80 14.90 21.53
CA GLU A 98 27.45 16.30 21.83
C GLU A 98 26.04 16.60 21.30
N PHE A 99 25.00 16.17 22.01
CA PHE A 99 23.70 16.85 22.03
C PHE A 99 22.95 16.40 23.29
N LYS A 100 23.44 16.89 24.43
CA LYS A 100 22.78 16.79 25.72
C LYS A 100 21.99 18.09 25.92
N TYR A 101 20.73 18.10 25.49
CA TYR A 101 19.77 19.12 25.91
C TYR A 101 18.71 18.46 26.78
N GLU A 102 18.64 18.96 28.00
CA GLU A 102 17.67 18.62 29.03
C GLU A 102 16.27 19.00 28.54
N MET A 103 15.36 18.02 28.52
CA MET A 103 13.93 18.29 28.39
C MET A 103 13.27 17.73 29.65
N GLU A 104 13.00 18.64 30.57
CA GLU A 104 12.28 18.37 31.81
C GLU A 104 10.89 17.81 31.50
N CYS A 105 10.56 16.73 32.23
CA CYS A 105 9.30 16.03 32.20
C CYS A 105 8.37 16.64 33.26
N PRO A 106 7.22 17.25 32.90
CA PRO A 106 6.23 17.63 33.89
C PRO A 106 5.53 16.38 34.41
N GLN A 107 5.60 16.22 35.73
CA GLN A 107 5.04 15.10 36.49
C GLN A 107 3.53 14.96 36.28
N GLN A 108 3.13 13.70 36.17
CA GLN A 108 1.74 13.25 36.12
C GLN A 108 1.06 13.50 37.47
N THR A 109 0.04 14.37 37.48
CA THR A 109 -0.98 14.36 38.52
C THR A 109 -2.07 13.38 38.13
N THR A 110 -2.21 12.34 38.94
CA THR A 110 -3.28 11.35 38.94
C THR A 110 -4.63 12.01 39.26
N SER A 111 -5.63 11.86 38.38
CA SER A 111 -7.04 12.06 38.74
C SER A 111 -7.96 11.20 37.84
N PRO A 112 -9.19 10.88 38.30
CA PRO A 112 -9.83 9.59 38.08
C PRO A 112 -10.56 9.46 36.74
N HIS A 113 -10.63 8.21 36.26
CA HIS A 113 -11.37 7.76 35.09
C HIS A 113 -12.86 8.15 35.15
N GLY A 114 -13.20 9.26 34.49
CA GLY A 114 -14.54 9.45 33.93
C GLY A 114 -14.72 8.56 32.68
N PRO A 115 -15.95 8.16 32.33
CA PRO A 115 -16.21 7.44 31.09
C PRO A 115 -15.77 8.32 29.92
N SER A 116 -14.72 7.89 29.23
CA SER A 116 -14.25 8.50 27.99
C SER A 116 -15.39 8.40 26.98
N THR A 117 -16.16 9.48 26.86
CA THR A 117 -16.99 9.72 25.69
C THR A 117 -16.01 9.81 24.53
N ALA A 118 -15.86 8.71 23.79
CA ALA A 118 -15.12 8.69 22.55
C ALA A 118 -15.73 9.79 21.68
N LYS A 119 -15.06 10.95 21.63
CA LYS A 119 -15.43 12.04 20.73
C LYS A 119 -15.50 11.40 19.36
N SER A 120 -16.70 11.35 18.80
CA SER A 120 -16.95 10.87 17.44
C SER A 120 -15.88 11.47 16.54
N TYR A 121 -15.02 10.62 15.99
CA TYR A 121 -13.96 11.06 15.10
C TYR A 121 -14.64 11.49 13.82
N ASP A 122 -14.98 12.77 13.72
CA ASP A 122 -15.52 13.34 12.51
C ASP A 122 -14.36 13.71 11.57
N PRO A 123 -14.10 12.90 10.53
CA PRO A 123 -13.02 13.17 9.60
C PRO A 123 -13.23 14.50 8.87
N GLU A 124 -14.43 15.07 8.80
CA GLU A 124 -14.68 16.33 8.09
C GLU A 124 -13.96 17.53 8.73
N ASN A 125 -13.79 17.51 10.06
CA ASN A 125 -13.20 18.62 10.82
C ASN A 125 -11.66 18.75 10.76
N ILE A 126 -10.97 17.84 10.07
CA ILE A 126 -9.50 17.90 9.96
C ILE A 126 -9.11 18.78 8.77
N ALA A 127 -8.66 20.00 9.03
CA ALA A 127 -8.12 20.87 7.98
C ALA A 127 -6.71 20.43 7.55
N THR A 128 -6.34 20.74 6.31
CA THR A 128 -4.95 20.65 5.86
C THR A 128 -4.14 21.85 6.37
N PRO A 129 -2.85 21.69 6.66
CA PRO A 129 -2.09 20.43 6.57
C PRO A 129 -2.37 19.48 7.75
N TYR A 130 -2.30 18.17 7.51
CA TYR A 130 -2.40 17.14 8.56
C TYR A 130 -1.40 16.00 8.35
N THR A 131 -0.93 15.40 9.46
CA THR A 131 0.05 14.30 9.41
C THR A 131 -0.58 12.95 9.70
N LEU A 132 -0.39 12.01 8.77
CA LEU A 132 -0.71 10.60 8.90
C LEU A 132 0.33 9.92 9.80
N LYS A 133 0.06 9.87 11.11
CA LYS A 133 0.99 9.41 12.15
C LYS A 133 1.59 8.02 11.87
N SER A 134 0.79 7.11 11.30
CA SER A 134 1.18 5.73 10.98
C SER A 134 2.34 5.63 10.00
N ILE A 135 2.45 6.59 9.08
CA ILE A 135 3.40 6.56 7.95
C ILE A 135 4.31 7.79 7.89
N LYS A 136 4.12 8.76 8.79
CA LYS A 136 4.87 10.02 8.86
C LYS A 136 4.84 10.80 7.53
N THR A 137 3.66 10.86 6.93
CA THR A 137 3.38 11.64 5.72
C THR A 137 2.47 12.81 6.10
N THR A 138 2.85 14.04 5.73
CA THR A 138 2.03 15.24 5.95
C THR A 138 1.34 15.61 4.64
N VAL A 139 0.02 15.70 4.65
CA VAL A 139 -0.79 16.10 3.49
C VAL A 139 -1.05 17.59 3.59
N TYR A 140 -0.68 18.33 2.56
CA TYR A 140 -0.82 19.79 2.46
C TYR A 140 -2.01 20.20 1.59
N HIS A 141 -2.20 19.49 0.47
CA HIS A 141 -3.32 19.73 -0.43
C HIS A 141 -3.97 18.42 -0.82
N LEU A 142 -5.30 18.36 -0.69
CA LEU A 142 -6.08 17.21 -1.12
C LEU A 142 -6.31 17.19 -2.64
N GLY A 143 -6.24 18.35 -3.30
CA GLY A 143 -6.52 18.46 -4.73
C GLY A 143 -8.02 18.45 -5.04
N THR A 144 -8.37 18.10 -6.28
CA THR A 144 -9.73 18.06 -6.80
C THR A 144 -9.94 16.81 -7.65
N HIS A 145 -11.16 16.28 -7.68
CA HIS A 145 -11.48 15.16 -8.55
C HIS A 145 -11.66 15.60 -9.99
N VAL A 146 -11.32 14.72 -10.91
CA VAL A 146 -11.77 14.85 -12.30
C VAL A 146 -13.29 14.77 -12.34
N GLY A 147 -13.91 15.63 -13.16
CA GLY A 147 -15.34 15.59 -13.40
C GLY A 147 -15.77 14.24 -13.98
N ILE A 148 -16.97 13.78 -13.64
CA ILE A 148 -17.47 12.49 -14.10
C ILE A 148 -17.66 12.42 -15.61
N GLU A 149 -17.93 13.56 -16.24
CA GLU A 149 -18.09 13.69 -17.69
C GLU A 149 -16.77 13.53 -18.45
N ASP A 150 -15.64 13.48 -17.73
CA ASP A 150 -14.34 13.26 -18.31
C ASP A 150 -14.23 11.84 -18.90
N PRO A 151 -13.83 11.69 -20.18
CA PRO A 151 -13.70 10.38 -20.81
C PRO A 151 -12.74 9.45 -20.07
N ASN A 152 -11.76 10.01 -19.35
CA ASN A 152 -10.76 9.28 -18.60
C ASN A 152 -11.03 9.27 -17.08
N ALA A 153 -12.23 9.65 -16.62
CA ALA A 153 -12.54 9.76 -15.19
C ALA A 153 -12.13 8.50 -14.40
N PHE A 154 -12.42 7.32 -14.94
CA PHE A 154 -12.12 6.05 -14.26
C PHE A 154 -10.63 5.69 -14.21
N ASP A 155 -9.78 6.31 -15.02
CA ASP A 155 -8.32 6.14 -14.95
C ASP A 155 -7.74 6.84 -13.70
N PHE A 156 -8.48 7.81 -13.16
CA PHE A 156 -8.17 8.46 -11.88
C PHE A 156 -8.68 7.66 -10.68
N LEU A 157 -9.14 6.42 -10.86
CA LEU A 157 -9.47 5.54 -9.73
C LEU A 157 -8.30 4.61 -9.40
N SER A 158 -8.13 4.33 -8.11
CA SER A 158 -7.21 3.33 -7.64
C SER A 158 -7.50 1.97 -8.25
N HIS A 159 -6.49 1.13 -8.43
CA HIS A 159 -6.68 -0.21 -8.99
C HIS A 159 -7.65 -1.07 -8.15
N ASP A 160 -8.34 -2.03 -8.77
CA ASP A 160 -9.33 -2.90 -8.09
C ASP A 160 -8.74 -3.80 -7.01
N SER A 161 -7.41 -3.99 -7.03
CA SER A 161 -6.70 -4.75 -6.01
C SER A 161 -6.35 -3.91 -4.78
N CYS A 162 -6.62 -2.60 -4.78
CA CYS A 162 -6.40 -1.76 -3.60
C CYS A 162 -7.39 -2.14 -2.50
N LYS A 163 -6.92 -2.11 -1.24
CA LYS A 163 -7.75 -2.41 -0.07
C LYS A 163 -8.99 -1.51 0.02
N PHE A 164 -8.83 -0.26 -0.37
CA PHE A 164 -9.89 0.72 -0.47
C PHE A 164 -9.89 1.27 -1.90
N LYS A 165 -11.03 1.18 -2.58
CA LYS A 165 -11.21 1.80 -3.90
C LYS A 165 -11.45 3.29 -3.68
N HIS A 166 -10.64 4.15 -4.28
CA HIS A 166 -10.70 5.60 -4.09
C HIS A 166 -10.21 6.34 -5.35
N PRO A 167 -10.63 7.59 -5.55
CA PRO A 167 -10.09 8.46 -6.60
C PRO A 167 -8.71 9.04 -6.24
N TYR A 168 -7.96 9.39 -7.27
CA TYR A 168 -6.67 10.06 -7.24
C TYR A 168 -6.88 11.53 -7.64
N PRO A 169 -6.99 12.46 -6.67
CA PRO A 169 -7.28 13.85 -6.95
C PRO A 169 -6.09 14.57 -7.59
N ILE A 170 -6.35 15.42 -8.58
CA ILE A 170 -5.36 16.29 -9.23
C ILE A 170 -5.03 17.45 -8.31
N GLY A 171 -3.75 17.80 -8.19
CA GLY A 171 -3.28 18.83 -7.27
C GLY A 171 -3.05 18.31 -5.85
N TYR A 172 -3.16 17.00 -5.62
CA TYR A 172 -2.75 16.39 -4.36
C TYR A 172 -1.29 16.73 -4.07
N ARG A 173 -0.98 17.14 -2.83
CA ARG A 173 0.37 17.43 -2.35
C ARG A 173 0.56 16.86 -0.95
N ALA A 174 1.60 16.06 -0.78
CA ALA A 174 2.00 15.52 0.50
C ALA A 174 3.52 15.42 0.60
N VAL A 175 4.04 15.54 1.81
CA VAL A 175 5.47 15.50 2.10
C VAL A 175 5.80 14.29 2.94
N LYS A 176 6.94 13.66 2.64
CA LYS A 176 7.49 12.56 3.42
C LYS A 176 9.00 12.70 3.56
N ARG A 177 9.49 12.50 4.79
CA ARG A 177 10.92 12.42 5.07
C ARG A 177 11.37 10.97 4.91
N GLU A 178 12.26 10.71 3.94
CA GLU A 178 12.77 9.38 3.61
C GLU A 178 14.13 9.48 2.92
N PHE A 179 15.00 8.49 3.11
CA PHE A 179 16.37 8.49 2.54
C PHE A 179 17.22 9.71 2.91
N GLY A 180 16.98 10.28 4.10
CA GLY A 180 17.69 11.47 4.57
C GLY A 180 17.31 12.77 3.84
N ARG A 181 16.18 12.78 3.12
CA ARG A 181 15.67 13.95 2.39
C ARG A 181 14.18 14.15 2.64
N ILE A 182 13.72 15.37 2.41
CA ILE A 182 12.31 15.70 2.35
C ILE A 182 11.86 15.51 0.90
N TRP A 183 10.78 14.76 0.71
CA TRP A 183 10.22 14.49 -0.61
C TRP A 183 8.83 15.09 -0.68
N LEU A 184 8.63 16.00 -1.64
CA LEU A 184 7.31 16.38 -2.10
C LEU A 184 6.78 15.26 -3.00
N MET A 185 5.55 14.86 -2.75
CA MET A 185 4.78 13.91 -3.53
C MET A 185 3.55 14.63 -4.05
N GLY A 186 3.19 14.40 -5.30
CA GLY A 186 1.96 14.96 -5.83
C GLY A 186 1.36 14.19 -6.98
N ILE A 187 0.17 14.64 -7.35
CA ILE A 187 -0.58 14.11 -8.48
C ILE A 187 -0.91 15.26 -9.41
N GLU A 188 -0.57 15.08 -10.67
CA GLU A 188 -0.89 16.01 -11.75
C GLU A 188 -1.61 15.29 -12.88
N ARG A 189 -2.24 16.07 -13.73
CA ARG A 189 -2.88 15.59 -14.95
C ARG A 189 -1.91 15.73 -16.11
N GLN A 190 -1.81 14.68 -16.92
CA GLN A 190 -1.25 14.79 -18.26
C GLN A 190 -2.36 14.97 -19.28
N ASP A 191 -2.11 15.76 -20.32
CA ASP A 191 -3.07 15.98 -21.39
C ASP A 191 -3.63 14.65 -21.94
N ASN A 192 -4.95 14.51 -21.87
CA ASN A 192 -5.70 13.34 -22.34
C ASN A 192 -5.27 11.98 -21.76
N ALA A 193 -4.62 11.94 -20.59
CA ALA A 193 -4.25 10.69 -19.92
C ALA A 193 -4.74 10.65 -18.46
N GLY A 194 -4.47 9.52 -17.80
CA GLY A 194 -4.72 9.33 -16.37
C GLY A 194 -3.75 10.13 -15.47
N PRO A 195 -3.78 9.87 -14.15
CA PRO A 195 -2.96 10.60 -13.19
C PRO A 195 -1.46 10.34 -13.38
N ILE A 196 -0.66 11.40 -13.34
CA ILE A 196 0.79 11.31 -13.13
C ILE A 196 1.07 11.49 -11.66
N PHE A 197 1.72 10.49 -11.07
CA PHE A 197 2.32 10.58 -9.76
C PHE A 197 3.75 11.07 -9.91
N PHE A 198 4.11 12.05 -9.11
CA PHE A 198 5.48 12.52 -9.05
C PHE A 198 6.00 12.57 -7.61
N ILE A 199 7.32 12.42 -7.48
CA ILE A 199 8.03 12.80 -6.27
C ILE A 199 9.26 13.61 -6.63
N GLN A 200 9.57 14.65 -5.87
CA GLN A 200 10.77 15.46 -6.06
C GLN A 200 11.38 15.83 -4.70
N PRO A 201 12.70 16.05 -4.64
CA PRO A 201 13.31 16.65 -3.46
C PRO A 201 12.64 17.99 -3.16
N LEU A 202 12.31 18.22 -1.91
CA LEU A 202 11.76 19.49 -1.42
C LEU A 202 12.80 20.16 -0.54
N GLU A 203 13.12 21.41 -0.83
CA GLU A 203 14.00 22.24 -0.01
C GLU A 203 13.23 22.81 1.19
N GLU A 204 13.91 23.22 2.25
CA GLU A 204 13.23 23.65 3.50
C GLU A 204 12.34 24.88 3.31
N HIS A 205 12.79 25.88 2.54
CA HIS A 205 12.01 27.09 2.25
C HIS A 205 10.75 26.80 1.42
N GLU A 206 10.76 25.74 0.61
CA GLU A 206 9.62 25.30 -0.18
C GLU A 206 8.54 24.63 0.71
N GLU A 207 8.92 24.03 1.84
CA GLU A 207 7.94 23.49 2.80
C GLU A 207 7.10 24.61 3.42
N ASP A 208 7.70 25.77 3.70
CA ASP A 208 6.99 26.95 4.21
C ASP A 208 5.98 27.51 3.20
N GLU A 209 6.29 27.46 1.90
CA GLU A 209 5.35 27.86 0.85
C GLU A 209 4.11 26.95 0.82
N LEU A 210 4.29 25.63 0.98
CA LEU A 210 3.16 24.69 1.09
C LEU A 210 2.29 24.98 2.33
N PHE A 211 2.90 25.36 3.45
CA PHE A 211 2.16 25.78 4.66
C PHE A 211 1.32 27.03 4.45
N GLN A 212 1.79 27.96 3.62
CA GLN A 212 1.06 29.17 3.23
C GLN A 212 -0.06 28.88 2.20
N GLY A 213 -0.16 27.64 1.73
CA GLY A 213 -1.15 27.20 0.76
C GLY A 213 -0.73 27.35 -0.69
N ASN A 214 0.53 27.69 -0.96
CA ASN A 214 1.06 27.75 -2.32
C ASN A 214 1.28 26.33 -2.84
N GLN A 215 0.88 26.08 -4.09
CA GLN A 215 1.16 24.80 -4.73
C GLN A 215 2.51 24.85 -5.43
N ILE A 216 3.34 23.87 -5.11
CA ILE A 216 4.61 23.65 -5.81
C ILE A 216 4.34 22.72 -6.99
N PRO A 217 4.60 23.14 -8.24
CA PRO A 217 4.43 22.31 -9.42
C PRO A 217 5.54 21.26 -9.52
N MET A 218 5.26 20.21 -10.28
CA MET A 218 6.28 19.25 -10.68
C MET A 218 7.40 19.94 -11.48
N ASP A 219 8.66 19.72 -11.11
CA ASP A 219 9.83 20.28 -11.78
C ASP A 219 10.65 19.23 -12.55
N GLY A 220 11.75 19.67 -13.19
CA GLY A 220 12.64 18.78 -13.95
C GLY A 220 13.44 17.77 -13.10
N ARG A 221 13.42 17.89 -11.76
CA ARG A 221 14.06 16.97 -10.82
C ARG A 221 13.11 15.85 -10.36
N ALA A 222 11.84 15.94 -10.74
CA ALA A 222 10.82 14.98 -10.35
C ALA A 222 11.03 13.60 -10.99
N TYR A 223 10.81 12.57 -10.18
CA TYR A 223 10.57 11.21 -10.65
C TYR A 223 9.08 11.05 -10.90
N THR A 224 8.70 10.47 -12.03
CA THR A 224 7.30 10.40 -12.46
C THR A 224 6.87 8.98 -12.80
N GLY A 225 5.57 8.73 -12.74
CA GLY A 225 4.97 7.50 -13.25
C GLY A 225 3.45 7.47 -13.14
N TYR A 226 2.84 6.55 -13.88
CA TYR A 226 1.38 6.36 -13.92
C TYR A 226 0.82 5.57 -12.72
N ALA A 227 1.69 5.17 -11.80
CA ALA A 227 1.32 4.48 -10.59
C ALA A 227 2.13 5.03 -9.42
N PRO A 228 1.57 5.12 -8.20
CA PRO A 228 2.23 5.77 -7.07
C PRO A 228 3.55 5.11 -6.66
N THR A 229 3.75 3.82 -6.96
CA THR A 229 4.99 3.10 -6.64
C THR A 229 6.14 3.40 -7.61
N TRP A 230 5.85 3.78 -8.85
CA TRP A 230 6.87 4.03 -9.87
C TRP A 230 7.85 5.16 -9.50
N PRO A 231 7.39 6.38 -9.17
CA PRO A 231 8.32 7.48 -8.87
C PRO A 231 9.19 7.16 -7.65
N TRP A 232 8.61 6.51 -6.63
CA TRP A 232 9.34 6.02 -5.47
C TRP A 232 10.41 4.97 -5.81
N THR A 233 10.09 4.04 -6.71
CA THR A 233 11.06 3.04 -7.17
C THR A 233 12.25 3.71 -7.84
N GLN A 234 12.01 4.71 -8.70
CA GLN A 234 13.08 5.45 -9.37
C GLN A 234 13.97 6.21 -8.38
N ALA A 235 13.39 6.92 -7.41
CA ALA A 235 14.15 7.58 -6.35
C ALA A 235 14.96 6.58 -5.53
N CYS A 236 14.39 5.41 -5.23
CA CYS A 236 15.04 4.36 -4.46
C CYS A 236 16.26 3.80 -5.18
N LEU A 237 16.16 3.53 -6.48
CA LEU A 237 17.26 3.05 -7.32
C LEU A 237 18.43 4.04 -7.37
N LYS A 238 18.16 5.35 -7.26
CA LYS A 238 19.19 6.40 -7.22
C LYS A 238 19.64 6.75 -5.79
N SER A 239 19.02 6.17 -4.77
CA SER A 239 19.37 6.41 -3.36
C SER A 239 20.49 5.48 -2.89
N LYS A 240 20.93 5.68 -1.63
CA LYS A 240 21.84 4.75 -0.94
C LYS A 240 21.19 3.39 -0.58
N SER A 241 19.93 3.16 -0.96
CA SER A 241 19.17 1.96 -0.60
C SER A 241 18.42 1.31 -1.79
N PRO A 242 19.13 0.94 -2.89
CA PRO A 242 18.51 0.47 -4.14
C PRO A 242 17.74 -0.86 -4.06
N GLY A 243 17.76 -1.55 -2.91
CA GLY A 243 17.02 -2.79 -2.66
C GLY A 243 15.80 -2.66 -1.74
N ARG A 244 15.51 -1.45 -1.23
CA ARG A 244 14.39 -1.27 -0.29
C ARG A 244 13.06 -1.46 -1.01
N ARG A 245 12.22 -2.34 -0.47
CA ARG A 245 10.83 -2.48 -0.92
C ARG A 245 10.05 -1.23 -0.50
N ILE A 246 9.40 -0.58 -1.44
CA ILE A 246 8.52 0.57 -1.20
C ILE A 246 7.11 0.22 -1.65
N SER A 247 6.12 0.70 -0.88
CA SER A 247 4.72 0.76 -1.30
C SER A 247 4.37 2.22 -1.58
N GLY A 248 4.21 2.58 -2.85
CA GLY A 248 3.82 3.94 -3.25
C GLY A 248 2.50 4.38 -2.61
N PRO A 249 1.41 3.60 -2.70
CA PRO A 249 0.14 3.95 -2.07
C PRO A 249 0.26 4.17 -0.56
N LEU A 250 1.18 3.46 0.11
CA LEU A 250 1.45 3.67 1.53
C LEU A 250 2.12 5.02 1.75
N TYR A 251 3.14 5.37 0.96
CA TYR A 251 3.90 6.61 1.17
C TYR A 251 3.09 7.85 0.82
N PHE A 252 2.29 7.79 -0.25
CA PHE A 252 1.36 8.84 -0.61
C PHE A 252 0.19 9.00 0.39
N GLY A 253 -0.05 8.04 1.30
CA GLY A 253 -1.13 8.11 2.28
C GLY A 253 -2.44 7.44 1.86
N PHE A 254 -2.54 6.94 0.62
CA PHE A 254 -3.73 6.25 0.10
C PHE A 254 -4.01 4.86 0.70
N SER A 255 -3.12 4.38 1.58
CA SER A 255 -3.38 3.18 2.40
C SER A 255 -3.98 3.51 3.77
N ASP A 256 -4.00 4.79 4.16
CA ASP A 256 -4.53 5.24 5.44
C ASP A 256 -6.03 5.55 5.31
N PRO A 257 -6.91 4.94 6.14
CA PRO A 257 -8.35 5.16 6.07
C PRO A 257 -8.76 6.63 6.24
N LEU A 258 -8.07 7.40 7.08
CA LEU A 258 -8.35 8.83 7.29
C LEU A 258 -8.20 9.58 5.98
N ASN A 259 -7.07 9.38 5.30
CA ASN A 259 -6.78 10.04 4.04
C ASN A 259 -7.76 9.62 2.95
N VAL A 260 -8.08 8.33 2.89
CA VAL A 260 -9.08 7.82 1.94
C VAL A 260 -10.44 8.47 2.17
N CYS A 261 -10.91 8.56 3.42
CA CYS A 261 -12.15 9.27 3.74
C CYS A 261 -12.10 10.73 3.29
N LYS A 262 -11.03 11.46 3.60
CA LYS A 262 -10.85 12.85 3.18
C LYS A 262 -10.88 13.05 1.68
N VAL A 263 -10.20 12.18 0.94
CA VAL A 263 -10.18 12.20 -0.52
C VAL A 263 -11.56 11.88 -1.08
N MET A 264 -12.28 10.92 -0.52
CA MET A 264 -13.65 10.58 -0.94
C MET A 264 -14.66 11.70 -0.68
N SER A 265 -14.50 12.46 0.41
CA SER A 265 -15.36 13.58 0.80
C SER A 265 -15.21 14.82 -0.09
N LEU A 266 -14.18 14.90 -0.94
CA LEU A 266 -14.10 15.96 -1.94
C LEU A 266 -15.28 15.86 -2.93
N GLU A 267 -15.67 17.00 -3.48
CA GLU A 267 -16.74 17.09 -4.47
C GLU A 267 -16.53 16.11 -5.64
N GLY A 268 -17.57 15.34 -5.98
CA GLY A 268 -17.53 14.32 -7.04
C GLY A 268 -16.92 12.97 -6.63
N GLY A 269 -16.29 12.84 -5.46
CA GLY A 269 -15.57 11.62 -5.05
C GLY A 269 -16.46 10.40 -4.86
N HIS A 270 -17.65 10.59 -4.29
CA HIS A 270 -18.66 9.52 -4.18
C HIS A 270 -19.36 9.23 -5.50
N GLU A 271 -19.52 10.23 -6.37
CA GLU A 271 -20.22 10.09 -7.64
C GLU A 271 -19.41 9.23 -8.62
N ILE A 272 -18.12 9.53 -8.78
CA ILE A 272 -17.21 8.78 -9.66
C ILE A 272 -17.14 7.31 -9.27
N LEU A 273 -17.13 7.01 -7.97
CA LEU A 273 -17.09 5.63 -7.47
C LEU A 273 -18.41 4.90 -7.70
N SER A 274 -19.54 5.56 -7.45
CA SER A 274 -20.88 4.99 -7.71
C SER A 274 -21.03 4.60 -9.18
N ARG A 275 -20.61 5.47 -10.09
CA ARG A 275 -20.72 5.26 -11.54
C ARG A 275 -19.77 4.21 -12.06
N TYR A 276 -18.59 4.10 -11.46
CA TYR A 276 -17.69 2.98 -11.69
C TYR A 276 -18.36 1.64 -11.33
N GLN A 277 -19.01 1.56 -10.17
CA GLN A 277 -19.69 0.34 -9.70
C GLN A 277 -20.87 -0.05 -10.61
N GLU A 278 -21.64 0.93 -11.08
CA GLU A 278 -22.72 0.70 -12.05
C GLU A 278 -22.20 0.10 -13.36
N ARG A 279 -21.09 0.65 -13.90
CA ARG A 279 -20.46 0.15 -15.12
C ARG A 279 -19.98 -1.29 -14.94
N PHE A 280 -19.30 -1.59 -13.84
CA PHE A 280 -18.84 -2.94 -13.51
C PHE A 280 -19.97 -3.96 -13.38
N SER A 281 -21.10 -3.53 -12.80
CA SER A 281 -22.29 -4.36 -12.64
C SER A 281 -22.90 -4.72 -14.00
N LYS A 282 -23.04 -3.73 -14.91
CA LYS A 282 -23.55 -3.94 -16.27
C LYS A 282 -22.67 -4.88 -17.09
N ASP A 283 -21.34 -4.75 -17.00
CA ASP A 283 -20.41 -5.59 -17.74
C ASP A 283 -20.39 -7.04 -17.22
N SER A 284 -20.57 -7.22 -15.91
CA SER A 284 -20.70 -8.54 -15.29
C SER A 284 -21.97 -9.27 -15.75
N CYS A 285 -23.11 -8.56 -15.83
CA CYS A 285 -24.36 -9.14 -16.34
C CYS A 285 -24.27 -9.55 -17.82
N LYS A 286 -23.67 -8.72 -18.68
CA LYS A 286 -23.48 -9.04 -20.10
C LYS A 286 -22.61 -10.28 -20.31
N ARG A 287 -21.59 -10.48 -19.47
CA ARG A 287 -20.71 -11.65 -19.56
C ARG A 287 -21.43 -12.95 -19.18
N ILE A 288 -22.34 -12.91 -18.21
CA ILE A 288 -23.13 -14.09 -17.79
C ILE A 288 -24.11 -14.48 -18.90
N GLN A 289 -24.84 -13.50 -19.47
CA GLN A 289 -25.82 -13.77 -20.53
C GLN A 289 -25.21 -14.38 -21.81
N ARG A 290 -23.94 -14.06 -22.14
CA ARG A 290 -23.23 -14.67 -23.28
C ARG A 290 -22.83 -16.12 -23.04
N ILE A 291 -22.62 -16.53 -21.79
CA ILE A 291 -22.24 -17.91 -21.46
C ILE A 291 -23.47 -18.83 -21.60
N ASP A 292 -24.62 -18.36 -21.14
CA ASP A 292 -25.87 -19.13 -21.20
C ASP A 292 -26.33 -19.33 -22.66
N SER A 293 -26.22 -18.29 -23.49
CA SER A 293 -26.57 -18.38 -24.92
C SER A 293 -25.56 -19.17 -25.76
N SER A 294 -24.30 -19.31 -25.31
CA SER A 294 -23.32 -20.19 -25.96
C SER A 294 -23.49 -21.67 -25.61
N SER A 295 -24.14 -21.99 -24.48
CA SER A 295 -24.36 -23.37 -24.04
C SER A 295 -25.59 -24.00 -24.70
N GLN A 296 -26.55 -23.19 -25.16
CA GLN A 296 -27.74 -23.66 -25.88
C GLN A 296 -27.47 -24.05 -27.34
N ASN A 297 -26.36 -23.61 -27.94
CA ASN A 297 -26.01 -23.92 -29.33
C ASN A 297 -25.07 -25.13 -29.49
N MET A 298 -24.86 -25.94 -28.45
CA MET A 298 -24.09 -27.20 -28.52
C MET A 298 -24.94 -28.46 -28.26
N GLU A 299 -26.26 -28.32 -28.13
CA GLU A 299 -27.20 -29.44 -27.98
C GLU A 299 -28.09 -29.69 -29.22
N GLU A 300 -27.82 -28.99 -30.33
CA GLU A 300 -28.31 -29.34 -31.69
C GLU A 300 -27.16 -29.91 -32.55
#